data_AF-A0A6N2K557-F1
#
_entry.id   AF-A0A6N2K557-F1
#
_cell.length_a   1.000
_cell.length_b   1.000
_cell.length_c   1.000
_cell.angle_alpha   90.00
_cell.angle_beta   90.00
_cell.angle_gamma   90.00
#
_symmetry.space_group_name_H-M   'P 1'
#
loop_
_entity.id
_entity.type
_entity.pdbx_description
1 polymer ?
#
loop_
_entity_poly.entity_id
_entity_poly.type
_entity_poly.pdbx_seq_one_letter_code
_entity_poly.pdbx_strand_id
1 'polypeptide(L)'
;MVVFDLPAIFDYVYSQTGQKAHYVGHSLGTLIALASFSEGLLVDKLKSAVLLSPIAYLSHMNTALGVAAAKVFAGEITTLFGLAEFNPKGEPVAKFLKALCDYPGVDCYDLLTSITGQNCCLNASTVDLFLKNEPQSTSTKNMLFVMAF
;
A
#
# COMPACT_ATOMS: atom_id res chain seq x y z
N MET A 1 -0.67 2.31 -12.51
CA MET A 1 -1.85 2.60 -11.65
C MET A 1 -2.58 3.89 -12.02
N VAL A 2 -2.13 5.10 -11.62
CA VAL A 2 -2.94 6.34 -11.78
C VAL A 2 -3.21 6.71 -13.24
N VAL A 3 -2.17 6.77 -14.08
CA VAL A 3 -2.27 7.30 -15.45
C VAL A 3 -2.79 6.28 -16.47
N PHE A 4 -2.64 4.98 -16.19
CA PHE A 4 -2.94 3.92 -17.16
C PHE A 4 -4.06 3.00 -16.67
N ASP A 5 -3.83 2.32 -15.54
CA ASP A 5 -4.70 1.25 -15.06
C ASP A 5 -6.08 1.80 -14.68
N LEU A 6 -6.12 2.88 -13.91
CA LEU A 6 -7.38 3.40 -13.39
C LEU A 6 -8.29 3.98 -14.50
N PRO A 7 -7.79 4.78 -15.46
CA PRO A 7 -8.57 5.15 -16.65
C PRO A 7 -9.05 3.94 -17.44
N ALA A 8 -8.20 2.96 -17.71
CA ALA A 8 -8.58 1.76 -18.46
C ALA A 8 -9.71 0.97 -17.78
N ILE A 9 -9.65 0.84 -16.45
CA ILE A 9 -10.70 0.17 -15.66
C ILE A 9 -12.03 0.94 -15.74
N PHE A 10 -11.99 2.26 -15.55
CA PHE A 10 -13.20 3.09 -15.61
C PHE A 10 -13.80 3.14 -17.00
N ASP A 11 -12.96 3.26 -18.03
CA ASP A 11 -13.40 3.23 -19.43
C ASP A 11 -14.04 1.89 -19.76
N TYR A 12 -13.44 0.77 -19.31
CA TYR A 12 -14.02 -0.55 -19.49
C TYR A 12 -15.39 -0.66 -18.80
N VAL A 13 -15.49 -0.36 -17.51
CA VAL A 13 -16.75 -0.43 -16.74
C VAL A 13 -17.83 0.46 -17.36
N TYR A 14 -17.47 1.69 -17.74
CA TYR A 14 -18.40 2.61 -18.38
C TYR A 14 -18.85 2.09 -19.76
N SER A 15 -17.95 1.55 -20.57
CA SER A 15 -18.29 0.99 -21.88
C SER A 15 -19.25 -0.20 -21.79
N GLN A 16 -19.15 -1.00 -20.71
CA GLN A 16 -19.99 -2.18 -20.51
C GLN A 16 -21.35 -1.84 -19.90
N THR A 17 -21.43 -0.80 -19.06
CA THR A 17 -22.64 -0.51 -18.27
C THR A 17 -23.37 0.76 -18.69
N GLY A 18 -22.69 1.69 -19.37
CA GLY A 18 -23.18 3.05 -19.61
C GLY A 18 -23.31 3.90 -18.35
N GLN A 19 -22.81 3.42 -17.20
CA GLN A 19 -22.98 4.07 -15.89
C GLN A 19 -21.66 4.58 -15.35
N LYS A 20 -21.72 5.75 -14.69
CA LYS A 20 -20.59 6.28 -13.91
C LYS A 20 -20.35 5.41 -12.68
N ALA A 21 -19.10 5.07 -12.40
CA ALA A 21 -18.74 4.17 -11.30
C ALA A 21 -18.57 4.92 -9.96
N HIS A 22 -18.90 4.24 -8.86
CA HIS A 22 -18.51 4.65 -7.52
C HIS A 22 -17.14 4.08 -7.18
N TYR A 23 -16.18 4.93 -6.81
CA TYR A 23 -14.86 4.50 -6.37
C TYR A 23 -14.85 4.29 -4.86
N VAL A 24 -14.34 3.14 -4.40
CA VAL A 24 -14.08 2.89 -2.99
C VAL A 24 -12.63 2.47 -2.85
N GLY A 25 -11.81 3.31 -2.23
CA GLY A 25 -10.39 3.06 -2.02
C GLY A 25 -10.06 2.87 -0.55
N HIS A 26 -9.08 2.02 -0.25
CA HIS A 26 -8.50 1.87 1.08
C HIS A 26 -6.99 2.05 1.02
N SER A 27 -6.39 2.73 2.02
CA SER A 27 -4.94 2.90 2.13
C SER A 27 -4.35 3.45 0.82
N LEU A 28 -3.39 2.76 0.20
CA LEU A 28 -2.77 3.15 -1.08
C LEU A 28 -3.80 3.41 -2.20
N GLY A 29 -4.95 2.71 -2.21
CA GLY A 29 -6.02 2.96 -3.18
C GLY A 29 -6.55 4.40 -3.10
N THR A 30 -6.61 4.97 -1.91
CA THR A 30 -7.02 6.38 -1.74
C THR A 30 -6.01 7.35 -2.34
N LEU A 31 -4.71 7.07 -2.22
CA LEU A 31 -3.65 7.87 -2.83
C LEU A 31 -3.76 7.83 -4.35
N ILE A 32 -4.03 6.65 -4.93
CA ILE A 32 -4.25 6.50 -6.37
C ILE A 32 -5.44 7.37 -6.82
N ALA A 33 -6.55 7.34 -6.08
CA ALA A 33 -7.73 8.15 -6.40
C ALA A 33 -7.44 9.65 -6.31
N LEU A 34 -6.83 10.11 -5.21
CA LEU A 34 -6.48 11.51 -5.01
C LEU A 34 -5.53 12.03 -6.10
N ALA A 35 -4.50 11.27 -6.43
CA ALA A 35 -3.57 11.60 -7.51
C ALA A 35 -4.26 11.59 -8.89
N SER A 36 -5.21 10.70 -9.11
CA SER A 36 -6.00 10.69 -10.35
C SER A 36 -6.86 11.95 -10.48
N PHE A 37 -7.52 12.35 -9.39
CA PHE A 37 -8.38 13.54 -9.39
C PHE A 37 -7.59 14.84 -9.53
N SER A 38 -6.39 14.93 -8.97
CA SER A 38 -5.53 16.12 -9.12
C SER A 38 -5.07 16.34 -10.57
N GLU A 39 -4.89 15.25 -11.32
CA GLU A 39 -4.56 15.28 -12.76
C GLU A 39 -5.81 15.45 -13.64
N GLY A 40 -7.00 15.63 -13.05
CA GLY A 40 -8.26 15.75 -13.79
C GLY A 40 -8.70 14.46 -14.49
N LEU A 41 -8.14 13.31 -14.09
CA LEU A 41 -8.51 12.01 -14.64
C LEU A 41 -9.81 11.51 -13.99
N LEU A 42 -10.59 10.73 -14.74
CA LEU A 42 -11.83 10.04 -14.30
C LEU A 42 -13.02 10.92 -13.93
N VAL A 43 -12.85 12.23 -13.87
CA VAL A 43 -13.91 13.17 -13.44
C VAL A 43 -15.19 13.09 -14.28
N ASP A 44 -15.08 12.67 -15.55
CA ASP A 44 -16.21 12.44 -16.45
C ASP A 44 -16.94 11.12 -16.17
N LYS A 45 -16.24 10.09 -15.66
CA LYS A 45 -16.76 8.71 -15.46
C LYS A 45 -16.96 8.30 -14.00
N LEU A 46 -16.57 9.15 -13.06
CA LEU A 46 -16.77 8.94 -11.63
C LEU A 46 -18.12 9.50 -11.17
N LYS A 47 -18.83 8.73 -10.34
CA LYS A 47 -20.08 9.15 -9.70
C LYS A 47 -19.85 9.70 -8.30
N SER A 48 -19.07 8.98 -7.48
CA SER A 48 -18.60 9.43 -6.17
C SER A 48 -17.36 8.65 -5.75
N ALA A 49 -16.63 9.14 -4.76
CA ALA A 49 -15.49 8.46 -4.16
C ALA A 49 -15.67 8.32 -2.65
N VAL A 50 -15.34 7.14 -2.12
CA VAL A 50 -15.24 6.83 -0.69
C VAL A 50 -13.79 6.47 -0.39
N LEU A 51 -13.17 7.17 0.54
CA LEU A 51 -11.76 7.01 0.90
C LEU A 51 -11.64 6.47 2.33
N LEU A 52 -11.29 5.21 2.47
CA LEU A 52 -11.14 4.51 3.75
C LEU A 52 -9.66 4.56 4.16
N SER A 53 -9.36 5.07 5.36
CA SER A 53 -7.98 5.28 5.84
C SER A 53 -7.14 6.06 4.82
N PRO A 54 -7.52 7.30 4.47
CA PRO A 54 -6.94 8.03 3.36
C PRO A 54 -5.45 8.33 3.57
N ILE A 55 -4.65 8.07 2.54
CA ILE A 55 -3.22 8.36 2.48
C ILE A 55 -3.00 9.42 1.41
N ALA A 56 -2.44 10.56 1.82
CA ALA A 56 -1.94 11.60 0.91
C ALA A 56 -0.42 11.80 1.05
N TYR A 57 0.08 11.68 2.29
CA TYR A 57 1.50 11.74 2.65
C TYR A 57 1.73 10.84 3.88
N LEU A 58 2.96 10.37 4.07
CA LEU A 58 3.34 9.47 5.18
C LEU A 58 4.32 10.10 6.20
N SER A 59 4.64 11.38 6.03
CA SER A 59 5.60 12.13 6.86
C SER A 59 5.34 12.13 8.37
N HIS A 60 4.12 11.84 8.80
CA HIS A 60 3.71 11.79 10.22
C HIS A 60 3.28 10.39 10.67
N MET A 61 3.58 9.35 9.91
CA MET A 61 3.33 7.97 10.31
C MET A 61 4.14 7.64 11.57
N ASN A 62 3.48 7.07 12.57
CA ASN A 62 4.05 6.79 13.89
C ASN A 62 4.28 5.30 14.16
N THR A 63 3.96 4.43 13.20
CA THR A 63 4.21 3.00 13.33
C THR A 63 5.72 2.73 13.33
N ALA A 64 6.21 1.96 14.30
CA ALA A 64 7.64 1.71 14.48
C ALA A 64 8.27 1.09 13.22
N LEU A 65 7.58 0.13 12.60
CA LEU A 65 8.03 -0.49 11.35
C LEU A 65 8.02 0.49 10.19
N GLY A 66 7.01 1.35 10.08
CA GLY A 66 6.93 2.38 9.05
C GLY A 66 8.06 3.41 9.14
N VAL A 67 8.36 3.88 10.36
CA VAL A 67 9.48 4.80 10.63
C VAL A 67 10.83 4.14 10.38
N ALA A 68 11.01 2.88 10.80
CA ALA A 68 12.23 2.12 10.53
C ALA A 68 12.42 1.90 9.03
N ALA A 69 11.37 1.48 8.32
CA ALA A 69 11.38 1.32 6.88
C ALA A 69 11.74 2.63 6.18
N ALA A 70 11.09 3.76 6.47
CA ALA A 70 11.41 5.04 5.84
C ALA A 70 12.89 5.43 6.02
N LYS A 71 13.47 5.22 7.21
CA LYS A 71 14.89 5.49 7.49
C LYS A 71 15.83 4.55 6.71
N VAL A 72 15.53 3.26 6.69
CA VAL A 72 16.32 2.26 5.96
C VAL A 72 16.21 2.48 4.46
N PHE A 73 15.02 2.76 3.94
CA PHE A 73 14.82 3.08 2.53
C PHE A 73 15.48 4.39 2.11
N ALA A 74 15.67 5.35 3.01
CA ALA A 74 16.48 6.55 2.74
C ALA A 74 18.00 6.26 2.75
N GLY A 75 18.47 5.28 3.54
CA GLY A 75 19.89 4.99 3.73
C GLY A 75 20.46 3.79 2.94
N GLU A 76 19.62 2.80 2.61
CA GLU A 76 19.99 1.50 2.04
C GLU A 76 19.15 1.16 0.79
N ILE A 77 18.98 2.12 -0.12
CA ILE A 77 18.42 1.86 -1.46
C ILE A 77 19.16 0.70 -2.18
N THR A 78 20.43 0.46 -1.80
CA THR A 78 21.35 -0.51 -2.40
C THR A 78 20.94 -1.98 -2.21
N THR A 79 20.33 -2.39 -1.09
CA THR A 79 19.97 -3.79 -0.82
C THR A 79 18.75 -4.27 -1.60
N LEU A 80 17.86 -3.34 -1.99
CA LEU A 80 16.73 -3.60 -2.88
C LEU A 80 17.02 -3.23 -4.34
N PHE A 81 18.18 -2.60 -4.60
CA PHE A 81 18.61 -2.21 -5.95
C PHE A 81 18.91 -3.47 -6.78
N GLY A 82 17.94 -3.87 -7.61
CA GLY A 82 18.05 -5.06 -8.47
C GLY A 82 16.85 -6.01 -8.36
N LEU A 83 16.00 -5.87 -7.34
CA LEU A 83 14.74 -6.61 -7.25
C LEU A 83 13.64 -5.85 -7.99
N ALA A 84 13.07 -6.45 -9.04
CA ALA A 84 11.95 -5.85 -9.76
C ALA A 84 10.64 -5.92 -8.95
N GLU A 85 10.40 -7.08 -8.32
CA GLU A 85 9.23 -7.35 -7.51
C GLU A 85 9.58 -7.30 -6.01
N PHE A 86 8.80 -6.52 -5.28
CA PHE A 86 8.76 -6.55 -3.82
C PHE A 86 7.66 -7.53 -3.40
N ASN A 87 8.05 -8.78 -3.16
CA ASN A 87 7.17 -9.84 -2.66
C ASN A 87 7.46 -10.11 -1.18
N PRO A 88 6.64 -9.66 -0.23
CA PRO A 88 6.89 -9.83 1.21
C PRO A 88 7.00 -11.30 1.66
N LYS A 89 6.42 -12.23 0.89
CA LYS A 89 6.47 -13.68 1.15
C LYS A 89 7.69 -14.34 0.47
N GLY A 90 8.34 -13.63 -0.46
CA GLY A 90 9.55 -14.08 -1.13
C GLY A 90 10.78 -13.98 -0.22
N GLU A 91 11.70 -14.93 -0.34
CA GLU A 91 12.86 -15.03 0.55
C GLU A 91 13.70 -13.74 0.66
N PRO A 92 14.01 -13.00 -0.43
CA PRO A 92 14.82 -11.78 -0.32
C PRO A 92 14.16 -10.69 0.53
N VAL A 93 12.86 -10.44 0.32
CA VAL A 93 12.13 -9.40 1.03
C VAL A 93 11.78 -9.86 2.44
N ALA A 94 11.46 -11.13 2.65
CA ALA A 94 11.22 -11.68 3.99
C ALA A 94 12.47 -11.52 4.88
N LYS A 95 13.68 -11.75 4.34
CA LYS A 95 14.93 -11.49 5.07
C LYS A 95 15.12 -10.01 5.38
N PHE A 96 14.82 -9.13 4.44
CA PHE A 96 14.85 -7.68 4.65
C PHE A 96 13.88 -7.24 5.75
N LEU A 97 12.62 -7.67 5.70
CA LEU A 97 11.62 -7.38 6.73
C LEU A 97 12.03 -7.92 8.10
N LYS A 98 12.67 -9.10 8.13
CA LYS A 98 13.22 -9.67 9.37
C LYS A 98 14.36 -8.80 9.94
N ALA A 99 15.21 -8.22 9.10
CA ALA A 99 16.26 -7.30 9.56
C ALA A 99 15.68 -6.01 10.17
N LEU A 100 14.50 -5.56 9.71
CA LEU A 100 13.80 -4.43 10.34
C LEU A 100 13.33 -4.75 11.76
N CYS A 101 13.21 -6.02 12.15
CA CYS A 101 12.85 -6.42 13.51
C CYS A 101 13.93 -6.10 14.54
N ASP A 102 15.17 -5.89 14.11
CA ASP A 102 16.27 -5.51 14.99
C ASP A 102 16.22 -4.00 15.35
N TYR A 103 15.33 -3.22 14.71
CA TYR A 103 15.11 -1.82 15.06
C TYR A 103 14.33 -1.68 16.38
N PRO A 104 14.76 -0.79 17.30
CA PRO A 104 14.08 -0.58 18.57
C PRO A 104 12.59 -0.21 18.40
N GLY A 105 11.71 -0.97 19.06
CA GLY A 105 10.27 -0.74 19.08
C GLY A 105 9.48 -1.42 17.95
N VAL A 106 10.14 -2.17 17.06
CA VAL A 106 9.45 -2.99 16.04
C VAL A 106 9.04 -4.33 16.64
N ASP A 107 7.74 -4.64 16.65
CA ASP A 107 7.23 -5.95 17.04
C ASP A 107 6.92 -6.79 15.80
N CYS A 108 7.79 -7.75 15.50
CA CYS A 108 7.62 -8.63 14.35
C CYS A 108 6.77 -9.88 14.61
N TYR A 109 6.31 -10.10 15.84
CA TYR A 109 5.38 -11.20 16.13
C TYR A 109 3.97 -10.87 15.65
N ASP A 110 3.62 -9.58 15.57
CA ASP A 110 2.38 -9.09 14.96
C ASP A 110 2.66 -8.07 13.85
N LEU A 111 3.02 -8.61 12.67
CA LEU A 111 3.33 -7.81 11.48
C LEU A 111 2.14 -6.92 11.06
N LEU A 112 0.90 -7.39 11.24
CA LEU A 112 -0.29 -6.60 10.90
C LEU A 112 -0.38 -5.37 11.79
N THR A 113 -0.31 -5.55 13.11
CA THR A 113 -0.31 -4.42 14.06
C THR A 113 0.87 -3.48 13.83
N SER A 114 2.04 -4.00 13.48
CA SER A 114 3.23 -3.19 13.18
C SER A 114 3.08 -2.32 11.93
N ILE A 115 2.27 -2.73 10.95
CA ILE A 115 2.00 -1.96 9.73
C ILE A 115 0.79 -1.04 9.89
N THR A 116 -0.31 -1.56 10.47
CA THR A 116 -1.62 -0.89 10.48
C THR A 116 -1.93 -0.18 11.80
N GLY A 117 -1.11 -0.36 12.83
CA GLY A 117 -1.39 0.07 14.20
C GLY A 117 -2.25 -0.94 14.98
N GLN A 118 -2.43 -0.66 16.27
CA GLN A 118 -3.20 -1.53 17.18
C GLN A 118 -4.63 -1.75 16.66
N ASN A 119 -5.05 -3.01 16.68
CA ASN A 119 -6.38 -3.40 16.23
C ASN A 119 -7.21 -3.98 17.39
N CYS A 120 -8.40 -3.43 17.62
CA CYS A 120 -9.37 -3.90 18.62
C CYS A 120 -10.23 -5.08 18.16
N CYS A 121 -10.29 -5.29 16.85
CA CYS A 121 -11.51 -5.73 16.18
C CYS A 121 -11.25 -6.80 15.12
N LEU A 122 -9.99 -7.10 14.81
CA LEU A 122 -9.60 -8.30 14.06
C LEU A 122 -9.70 -9.53 14.97
N ASN A 123 -10.46 -10.53 14.53
CA ASN A 123 -10.52 -11.79 15.24
C ASN A 123 -9.24 -12.59 15.01
N ALA A 124 -8.53 -12.92 16.09
CA ALA A 124 -7.28 -13.68 16.05
C ALA A 124 -7.42 -15.00 15.27
N SER A 125 -8.57 -15.68 15.33
CA SER A 125 -8.81 -16.92 14.60
C SER A 125 -8.97 -16.74 13.08
N THR A 126 -9.14 -15.51 12.60
CA THR A 126 -9.29 -15.20 11.16
C THR A 126 -8.00 -14.63 10.55
N VAL A 127 -7.05 -14.19 11.38
CA VAL A 127 -5.79 -13.58 10.92
C VAL A 127 -5.00 -14.51 10.00
N ASP A 128 -4.92 -15.80 10.32
CA ASP A 128 -4.22 -16.79 9.49
C ASP A 128 -4.83 -16.91 8.09
N LEU A 129 -6.16 -16.76 7.97
CA LEU A 129 -6.84 -16.76 6.68
C LEU A 129 -6.50 -15.52 5.85
N PHE A 130 -6.37 -14.36 6.50
CA PHE A 130 -5.91 -13.13 5.83
C PHE A 130 -4.46 -13.28 5.37
N LEU A 131 -3.56 -13.73 6.25
CA LEU A 131 -2.13 -13.88 5.97
C LEU A 131 -1.82 -14.96 4.91
N LYS A 132 -2.76 -15.88 4.68
CA LYS A 132 -2.65 -16.83 3.55
C LYS A 132 -2.59 -16.09 2.21
N ASN A 133 -3.40 -15.04 2.03
CA ASN A 133 -3.49 -14.29 0.77
C ASN A 133 -2.65 -13.00 0.83
N GLU A 134 -2.68 -12.29 1.95
CA GLU A 134 -1.98 -11.03 2.17
C GLU A 134 -0.65 -11.22 2.91
N PRO A 135 0.28 -10.26 2.82
CA PRO A 135 0.30 -9.15 1.85
C PRO A 135 0.65 -9.63 0.43
N GLN A 136 0.01 -9.02 -0.58
CA GLN A 136 0.34 -9.24 -1.99
C GLN A 136 1.59 -8.45 -2.43
N SER A 137 2.27 -8.95 -3.47
CA SER A 137 3.45 -8.31 -4.04
C SER A 137 3.14 -6.97 -4.71
N THR A 138 4.15 -6.12 -4.80
CA THR A 138 4.15 -4.90 -5.62
C THR A 138 5.50 -4.72 -6.31
N SER A 139 5.67 -3.67 -7.10
CA SER A 139 7.01 -3.35 -7.63
C SER A 139 7.87 -2.68 -6.55
N THR A 140 9.18 -2.96 -6.54
CA THR A 140 10.12 -2.27 -5.63
C THR A 140 10.09 -0.76 -5.83
N LYS A 141 9.86 -0.30 -7.07
CA LYS A 141 9.69 1.13 -7.38
C LYS A 141 8.47 1.74 -6.67
N ASN A 142 7.35 1.01 -6.60
CA ASN A 142 6.18 1.48 -5.85
C ASN A 142 6.49 1.54 -4.35
N MET A 143 7.23 0.57 -3.82
CA MET A 143 7.61 0.58 -2.41
C MET A 143 8.50 1.78 -2.06
N LEU A 144 9.50 2.05 -2.92
CA LEU A 144 10.36 3.22 -2.79
C LEU A 144 9.58 4.54 -2.86
N PHE A 145 8.62 4.64 -3.78
CA PHE A 145 7.78 5.83 -3.91
C PHE A 145 6.98 6.10 -2.64
N VAL A 146 6.36 5.07 -2.06
CA VAL A 146 5.54 5.22 -0.85
C VAL A 146 6.41 5.56 0.37
N MET A 147 7.62 5.01 0.49
CA MET A 147 8.50 5.23 1.64
C MET A 147 9.35 6.51 1.55
N ALA A 148 9.26 7.27 0.45
CA ALA A 148 10.05 8.48 0.24
C ALA A 148 9.42 9.75 0.86
N PHE A 149 8.19 9.68 1.37
CA PHE A 149 7.42 10.80 1.93
C PHE A 149 7.13 10.62 3.42
#